data_AF-A0A0M8W065-F1
#
_entry.id   AF-A0A0M8W065-F1
#
_cell.length_a   1.000
_cell.length_b   1.000
_cell.length_c   1.000
_cell.angle_alpha   90.00
_cell.angle_beta   90.00
_cell.angle_gamma   90.00
#
_symmetry.space_group_name_H-M   'P 1'
#
loop_
_entity.id
_entity.type
_entity.pdbx_description
1 polymer ?
#
loop_
_entity_poly.entity_id
_entity_poly.type
_entity_poly.pdbx_seq_one_letter_code
_entity_poly.pdbx_strand_id
1 'polypeptide(L)'
;MDAGGVHVLRGGRNGLPGAGSQWFTRATAGVPGDPAQDHQFGFAVRLRDFDRDGDADLLISGQYGSGNVLLRAGAGCITPRAASEVKIRPSSRSRQ
;
A
#
# COMPACT_ATOMS: atom_id res chain seq x y z
N MET A 1 -16.82 7.44 10.70
CA MET A 1 -16.08 6.34 10.07
C MET A 1 -14.81 6.91 9.47
N ASP A 2 -13.71 6.15 9.48
CA ASP A 2 -12.35 6.69 9.33
C ASP A 2 -11.76 6.52 7.92
N ALA A 3 -10.91 7.46 7.51
CA ALA A 3 -10.20 7.41 6.23
C ALA A 3 -9.11 6.31 6.18
N GLY A 4 -8.57 5.92 7.33
CA GLY A 4 -7.59 4.83 7.47
C GLY A 4 -6.14 5.19 7.13
N GLY A 5 -5.25 4.22 7.36
CA GLY A 5 -3.84 4.28 6.99
C GLY A 5 -3.07 3.01 7.39
N VAL A 6 -1.79 2.97 7.03
CA VAL A 6 -0.91 1.81 7.27
C VAL A 6 0.40 2.24 7.90
N HIS A 7 0.81 1.55 8.97
CA HIS A 7 2.18 1.61 9.47
C HIS A 7 3.03 0.51 8.81
N VAL A 8 4.21 0.89 8.33
CA VAL A 8 5.24 -0.04 7.84
C VAL A 8 6.36 -0.12 8.86
N LEU A 9 6.59 -1.32 9.39
CA LEU A 9 7.66 -1.62 10.33
C LEU A 9 8.70 -2.48 9.63
N ARG A 10 9.97 -2.06 9.67
CA ARG A 10 11.08 -2.91 9.20
C ARG A 10 11.46 -3.88 10.31
N GLY A 11 11.28 -5.18 10.04
CA GLY A 11 11.77 -6.23 10.92
C GLY A 11 13.30 -6.30 10.97
N GLY A 12 13.82 -6.77 12.09
CA GLY A 12 15.23 -7.07 12.28
C GLY A 12 15.41 -8.35 13.08
N ARG A 13 16.68 -8.71 13.33
CA ARG A 13 17.05 -9.94 14.06
C ARG A 13 16.41 -10.05 15.45
N ASN A 14 16.03 -8.92 16.04
CA ASN A 14 15.43 -8.82 17.37
C ASN A 14 13.90 -8.60 17.32
N GLY A 15 13.25 -8.79 16.17
CA GLY A 15 11.80 -8.65 16.00
C GLY A 15 11.38 -7.40 15.23
N LEU A 16 10.19 -6.88 15.57
CA LEU A 16 9.56 -5.74 14.90
C LEU A 16 9.71 -4.48 15.77
N PRO A 17 10.76 -3.67 15.62
CA PRO A 17 10.85 -2.40 16.31
C PRO A 17 9.77 -1.44 15.80
N GLY A 18 9.06 -0.78 16.71
CA GLY A 18 8.14 0.31 16.35
C GLY A 18 8.85 1.62 15.98
N ALA A 19 10.06 1.81 16.51
CA ALA A 19 10.91 2.96 16.20
C ALA A 19 11.32 2.95 14.72
N GLY A 20 11.16 4.09 14.04
CA GLY A 20 11.41 4.19 12.61
C GLY A 20 10.30 3.62 11.72
N SER A 21 9.14 3.26 12.29
CA SER A 21 7.98 2.92 11.48
C SER A 21 7.53 4.12 10.64
N GLN A 22 7.05 3.83 9.43
CA GLN A 22 6.55 4.83 8.50
C GLN A 22 5.03 4.78 8.46
N TRP A 23 4.38 5.94 8.46
CA TRP A 23 2.93 6.06 8.40
C TRP A 23 2.50 6.53 7.01
N PHE A 24 1.59 5.79 6.38
CA PHE A 24 1.06 6.10 5.06
C PHE A 24 -0.46 6.23 5.09
N THR A 25 -0.96 7.30 4.50
CA THR A 25 -2.38 7.60 4.30
C THR A 25 -2.58 8.17 2.90
N ARG A 26 -3.83 8.31 2.47
CA ARG A 26 -4.18 9.12 1.29
C ARG A 26 -3.76 10.59 1.40
N ALA A 27 -3.52 11.10 2.61
CA ALA A 27 -3.00 12.46 2.82
C ALA A 27 -1.46 12.53 2.77
N THR A 28 -0.76 11.41 2.60
CA THR A 28 0.70 11.41 2.51
C THR A 28 1.13 12.00 1.17
N ALA A 29 2.02 12.99 1.20
CA ALA A 29 2.51 13.62 -0.02
C ALA A 29 3.09 12.58 -1.00
N GLY A 30 2.64 12.64 -2.26
CA GLY A 30 2.99 11.68 -3.30
C GLY A 30 2.05 10.49 -3.42
N VAL A 31 1.21 10.21 -2.42
CA VAL A 31 0.14 9.21 -2.54
C VAL A 31 -1.03 9.82 -3.31
N PRO A 32 -1.49 9.20 -4.42
CA PRO A 32 -2.55 9.74 -5.23
C PRO A 32 -3.94 9.60 -4.58
N GLY A 33 -4.81 10.55 -4.94
CA GLY A 33 -6.19 10.63 -4.49
C GLY A 33 -6.34 11.19 -3.07
N ASP A 34 -7.55 11.66 -2.75
CA ASP A 34 -7.80 12.30 -1.46
C ASP A 34 -8.22 11.30 -0.38
N PRO A 35 -7.96 11.61 0.91
CA PRO A 35 -8.59 10.90 2.01
C PRO A 35 -10.10 11.14 1.96
N ALA A 36 -10.86 10.06 2.00
CA ALA A 36 -12.32 10.12 2.08
C ALA A 36 -12.78 9.30 3.29
N GLN A 37 -13.85 9.75 3.95
CA GLN A 37 -14.53 8.90 4.91
C GLN A 37 -15.01 7.61 4.22
N ASP A 38 -15.08 6.53 4.98
CA ASP A 38 -15.53 5.19 4.53
C ASP A 38 -14.62 4.48 3.53
N HIS A 39 -13.53 5.10 3.04
CA HIS A 39 -12.56 4.41 2.20
C HIS A 39 -11.72 3.39 2.98
N GLN A 40 -11.53 3.58 4.29
CA GLN A 40 -10.78 2.66 5.15
C GLN A 40 -9.44 2.22 4.53
N PHE A 41 -8.63 3.18 4.09
CA PHE A 41 -7.33 2.90 3.49
C PHE A 41 -6.49 2.02 4.43
N GLY A 42 -5.98 0.89 3.92
CA GLY A 42 -5.34 -0.13 4.76
C GLY A 42 -6.27 -1.25 5.23
N PHE A 43 -7.53 -1.28 4.77
CA PHE A 43 -8.45 -2.40 5.02
C PHE A 43 -7.84 -3.76 4.61
N ALA A 44 -7.11 -3.79 3.49
CA ALA A 44 -6.29 -4.91 3.11
C ALA A 44 -4.92 -4.43 2.62
N VAL A 45 -3.89 -5.24 2.90
CA VAL A 45 -2.51 -4.98 2.46
C VAL A 45 -1.91 -6.24 1.85
N ARG A 46 -1.01 -6.05 0.88
CA ARG A 46 -0.18 -7.12 0.32
C ARG A 46 1.24 -6.63 0.12
N LEU A 47 2.20 -7.41 0.60
CA LEU A 47 3.62 -7.19 0.38
C LEU A 47 4.13 -8.20 -0.67
N ARG A 48 4.68 -7.71 -1.78
CA ARG A 48 5.25 -8.55 -2.85
C ARG A 48 6.11 -7.68 -3.76
N ASP A 49 7.24 -8.23 -4.20
CA ASP A 49 8.04 -7.68 -5.29
C ASP A 49 7.27 -7.81 -6.63
N PHE A 50 6.61 -6.72 -7.07
CA PHE A 50 5.79 -6.70 -8.28
C PHE A 50 6.60 -6.27 -9.52
N ASP A 51 7.63 -5.45 -9.37
CA ASP A 51 8.46 -4.98 -10.47
C ASP A 51 9.80 -5.72 -10.65
N ARG A 52 10.08 -6.67 -9.75
CA ARG A 52 11.22 -7.62 -9.77
C ARG A 52 12.56 -6.96 -9.55
N ASP A 53 12.61 -5.92 -8.72
CA ASP A 53 13.86 -5.24 -8.35
C ASP A 53 14.56 -5.88 -7.14
N GLY A 54 13.93 -6.87 -6.50
CA GLY A 54 14.45 -7.58 -5.33
C GLY A 54 13.96 -7.01 -3.99
N ASP A 55 13.23 -5.89 -4.01
CA ASP A 55 12.58 -5.29 -2.86
C ASP A 55 11.06 -5.56 -2.87
N ALA A 56 10.46 -5.74 -1.70
CA ALA A 56 9.03 -6.04 -1.62
C ALA A 56 8.19 -4.75 -1.64
N ASP A 57 7.32 -4.60 -2.64
CA ASP A 57 6.39 -3.48 -2.74
C ASP A 57 5.17 -3.65 -1.85
N LEU A 58 4.53 -2.53 -1.50
CA LEU A 58 3.33 -2.49 -0.69
C LEU A 58 2.10 -2.07 -1.50
N LEU A 59 1.17 -3.00 -1.68
CA LEU A 59 -0.18 -2.71 -2.17
C LEU A 59 -1.11 -2.47 -0.98
N ILE A 60 -1.79 -1.32 -0.97
CA ILE A 60 -2.76 -0.90 0.04
C ILE A 60 -4.12 -0.75 -0.62
N SER A 61 -5.14 -1.36 -0.03
CA SER A 61 -6.52 -1.30 -0.51
C SER A 61 -7.43 -0.67 0.54
N GLY A 62 -8.42 0.07 0.07
CA GLY A 62 -9.58 0.48 0.87
C GLY A 62 -10.61 -0.65 1.00
N GLN A 63 -11.68 -0.37 1.73
CA GLN A 63 -12.80 -1.30 1.87
C GLN A 63 -13.34 -1.71 0.49
N TYR A 64 -13.73 -2.98 0.35
CA TYR A 64 -14.25 -3.57 -0.89
C TYR A 64 -13.28 -3.50 -2.10
N GLY A 65 -11.97 -3.32 -1.85
CA GLY A 65 -10.96 -3.24 -2.91
C GLY A 65 -10.99 -1.91 -3.68
N SER A 66 -11.56 -0.87 -3.08
CA SER A 66 -11.57 0.50 -3.62
C SER A 66 -10.24 1.21 -3.37
N GLY A 67 -9.95 2.22 -4.18
CA GLY A 67 -8.85 3.16 -3.91
C GLY A 67 -7.46 2.53 -3.75
N ASN A 68 -7.15 1.44 -4.47
CA ASN A 68 -5.90 0.72 -4.28
C ASN A 68 -4.69 1.58 -4.69
N VAL A 69 -3.67 1.60 -3.85
CA VAL A 69 -2.40 2.28 -4.09
C VAL A 69 -1.27 1.27 -3.98
N LEU A 70 -0.39 1.24 -4.97
CA LEU A 70 0.87 0.51 -4.93
C LEU A 70 2.00 1.48 -4.61
N LEU A 71 2.71 1.24 -3.50
CA LEU A 71 3.97 1.91 -3.15
C LEU A 71 5.12 1.00 -3.55
N ARG A 72 5.92 1.41 -4.54
CA ARG A 72 7.10 0.66 -4.96
C ARG A 72 8.26 0.87 -4.00
N ALA A 73 8.89 -0.22 -3.62
CA ALA A 73 10.11 -0.18 -2.84
C ALA A 73 11.32 0.06 -3.76
N GLY A 74 12.47 0.34 -3.15
CA GLY A 74 13.74 0.42 -3.84
C GLY A 74 14.87 0.72 -2.87
N ALA A 75 16.05 0.13 -3.11
CA ALA A 75 17.19 0.18 -2.19
C ALA A 75 16.81 -0.21 -0.74
N GLY A 76 15.92 -1.19 -0.62
CA GLY A 76 15.38 -1.71 0.63
C GLY A 76 14.24 -0.90 1.23
N CYS A 77 13.90 0.30 0.75
CA CYS A 77 12.95 1.22 1.38
C CYS A 77 11.63 1.35 0.62
N ILE A 78 10.49 1.29 1.32
CA ILE A 78 9.19 1.71 0.78
C ILE A 78 9.11 3.23 0.87
N THR A 79 8.77 3.89 -0.24
CA THR A 79 8.61 5.36 -0.29
C THR A 79 7.34 5.74 -1.06
N PRO A 80 6.73 6.92 -0.77
CA PRO A 80 5.54 7.35 -1.48
C PRO A 80 5.84 7.97 -2.86
N ARG A 81 7.13 8.12 -3.22
CA ARG A 81 7.56 8.84 -4.43
C ARG A 81 7.14 8.15 -5.74
N ALA A 82 6.98 6.83 -5.69
CA ALA A 82 6.54 6.02 -6.81
C ALA A 82 5.13 5.43 -6.58
N ALA A 83 4.32 6.08 -5.72
CA ALA A 83 2.96 5.63 -5.46
C ALA A 83 2.09 5.76 -6.72
N SER A 84 1.31 4.73 -7.01
CA SER A 84 0.38 4.73 -8.14
C SER A 84 -0.96 4.12 -7.76
N GLU A 85 -2.05 4.69 -8.29
CA GLU A 85 -3.36 4.04 -8.18
C GLU A 85 -3.41 2.81 -9.08
N VAL A 86 -3.89 1.70 -8.50
CA VAL A 86 -4.06 0.43 -9.22
C VAL A 86 -5.54 0.13 -9.34
N LYS A 87 -6.05 0.16 -10.58
CA LYS A 87 -7.39 -0.35 -10.87
C LYS A 87 -7.32 -1.88 -10.92
N ILE A 88 -7.81 -2.53 -9.88
CA ILE A 88 -8.07 -3.97 -9.91
C ILE A 88 -9.32 -4.15 -10.78
N ARG A 89 -9.12 -4.43 -12.07
CA ARG A 89 -10.22 -4.89 -12.91
C ARG A 89 -10.56 -6.32 -12.45
N PRO A 90 -11.83 -6.66 -12.16
CA PRO A 90 -12.22 -8.05 -12.05
C PRO A 90 -11.75 -8.74 -13.32
N SER A 91 -10.96 -9.81 -13.20
CA SER A 91 -10.65 -10.62 -14.37
C SER A 91 -11.97 -11.18 -14.88
N SER A 92 -12.46 -10.70 -16.02
CA SER A 92 -13.51 -11.39 -16.74
C SER A 92 -12.94 -12.73 -17.14
N ARG A 93 -13.24 -13.79 -16.38
CA ARG A 93 -13.22 -15.13 -16.95
C ARG A 93 -14.41 -15.22 -17.90
N SER A 94 -14.26 -14.64 -19.09
CA SER A 94 -15.01 -15.08 -20.25
C SER A 94 -14.31 -16.34 -20.76
N ARG A 95 -14.79 -17.50 -20.32
CA ARG A 95 -14.69 -18.71 -21.13
C ARG A 95 -16.07 -19.35 -21.16
N GLN A 96 -16.54 -19.51 -22.40
CA GLN A 96 -17.59 -20.42 -22.80
C GLN A 96 -17.34 -21.81 -22.23
#